data_AF-F5Z6Y3-F1
#
_entry.id   AF-F5Z6Y3-F1
#
_cell.length_a   1.000
_cell.length_b   1.000
_cell.length_c   1.000
_cell.angle_alpha   90.00
_cell.angle_beta   90.00
_cell.angle_gamma   90.00
#
_symmetry.space_group_name_H-M   'P 1'
#
loop_
_entity.id
_entity.type
_entity.pdbx_description
1 polymer ?
#
loop_
_entity_poly.entity_id
_entity_poly.type
_entity_poly.pdbx_seq_one_letter_code
_entity_poly.pdbx_strand_id
1 'polypeptide(L)' 'MKYAKKSFLILFALLTGLLLACWRVLSFAFSALDFEPDADEKSDTNVWYNYRTGEIDPVKRYDGIYQERLQK' A
#
# COMPACT_ATOMS: atom_id res chain seq x y z
N MET A 1 -8.03 -17.08 -49.73
CA MET A 1 -7.15 -17.09 -48.53
C MET A 1 -6.89 -15.71 -47.88
N LYS A 2 -6.89 -14.57 -48.60
CA LYS A 2 -6.63 -13.24 -47.99
C LYS A 2 -7.63 -12.86 -46.87
N TYR A 3 -8.92 -13.20 -47.03
CA TYR A 3 -9.96 -12.88 -46.04
C TYR A 3 -9.85 -13.73 -44.76
N ALA A 4 -9.49 -15.01 -44.88
CA ALA A 4 -9.27 -15.91 -43.75
C ALA A 4 -8.10 -15.47 -42.84
N LYS A 5 -7.06 -14.85 -43.44
CA LYS A 5 -5.94 -14.28 -42.67
C LYS A 5 -6.35 -13.02 -41.91
N LYS A 6 -7.17 -12.16 -42.53
CA LYS A 6 -7.70 -10.95 -41.88
C LYS A 6 -8.64 -11.29 -40.72
N SER A 7 -9.52 -12.26 -40.90
CA SER A 7 -10.42 -12.71 -39.82
C SER A 7 -9.65 -13.31 -38.65
N PHE A 8 -8.57 -14.06 -38.92
CA PHE A 8 -7.71 -14.59 -37.87
C PHE A 8 -7.02 -13.48 -37.06
N LEU A 9 -6.47 -12.46 -37.73
CA LEU A 9 -5.83 -11.32 -37.05
C LEU A 9 -6.81 -10.53 -36.18
N ILE A 10 -8.05 -10.35 -36.66
CA ILE A 10 -9.10 -9.67 -35.89
C ILE A 10 -9.49 -10.49 -34.65
N LEU A 11 -9.68 -11.80 -34.81
CA LEU A 11 -9.95 -12.70 -33.68
C LEU A 11 -8.82 -12.71 -32.65
N PHE A 12 -7.58 -12.75 -33.12
CA PHE A 12 -6.40 -12.70 -32.27
C PHE A 12 -6.34 -11.38 -31.49
N ALA A 13 -6.53 -10.24 -32.16
CA ALA A 13 -6.58 -8.94 -31.51
C ALA A 13 -7.69 -8.87 -30.45
N LEU A 14 -8.89 -9.36 -30.77
CA LEU A 14 -10.01 -9.43 -29.82
C LEU A 14 -9.68 -10.28 -28.59
N LEU A 15 -9.10 -11.47 -28.79
CA LEU A 15 -8.70 -12.36 -27.71
C LEU A 15 -7.64 -11.72 -26.81
N THR A 16 -6.61 -11.12 -27.40
CA THR A 16 -5.56 -10.44 -26.62
C THR A 16 -6.11 -9.24 -25.85
N GLY A 17 -7.02 -8.46 -26.45
CA GLY A 17 -7.67 -7.34 -25.78
C GLY A 17 -8.54 -7.79 -24.61
N LEU A 18 -9.30 -8.88 -24.78
CA LEU A 18 -10.11 -9.47 -23.71
C LEU A 18 -9.24 -9.98 -22.56
N LEU A 19 -8.16 -10.71 -22.88
CA LEU A 19 -7.19 -11.19 -21.89
C LEU A 19 -6.55 -10.04 -21.10
N LEU A 20 -6.16 -8.96 -21.78
CA LEU A 20 -5.62 -7.76 -21.14
C LEU A 20 -6.63 -7.09 -20.21
N ALA A 21 -7.90 -6.99 -20.62
CA ALA A 21 -8.95 -6.42 -19.78
C ALA A 21 -9.19 -7.29 -18.53
N CYS A 22 -9.30 -8.61 -18.70
CA CYS A 22 -9.42 -9.55 -17.58
C CYS A 22 -8.23 -9.45 -16.63
N TRP A 23 -7.01 -9.38 -17.16
CA TRP A 23 -5.80 -9.23 -16.35
C TRP A 23 -5.84 -7.94 -15.52
N ARG A 24 -6.21 -6.80 -16.13
CA ARG A 24 -6.30 -5.52 -15.41
C ARG A 24 -7.34 -5.54 -14.28
N VAL A 25 -8.51 -6.12 -14.52
CA VAL A 25 -9.56 -6.25 -13.50
C VAL A 25 -9.09 -7.13 -12.34
N LEU A 26 -8.40 -8.23 -12.66
CA LEU A 26 -7.86 -9.14 -11.66
C LEU A 26 -6.75 -8.47 -10.83
N SER A 27 -5.82 -7.76 -11.48
CA SER A 27 -4.78 -6.99 -10.78
C SER A 27 -5.38 -5.92 -9.88
N PHE A 28 -6.40 -5.20 -10.32
CA PHE A 28 -7.10 -4.22 -9.50
C PHE A 28 -7.75 -4.86 -8.28
N ALA A 29 -8.42 -6.01 -8.45
CA ALA A 29 -9.01 -6.75 -7.34
C ALA A 29 -7.95 -7.18 -6.32
N PHE A 30 -6.78 -7.65 -6.76
CA PHE A 30 -5.67 -7.98 -5.87
C PHE A 30 -5.09 -6.76 -5.16
N SER A 31 -4.90 -5.64 -5.86
CA SER A 31 -4.46 -4.39 -5.22
C SER A 31 -5.46 -3.85 -4.20
N ALA A 32 -6.76 -4.13 -4.37
CA ALA A 32 -7.77 -3.79 -3.37
C ALA A 32 -7.80 -4.76 -2.18
N LEU A 33 -7.27 -5.98 -2.35
CA LEU A 33 -7.16 -7.01 -1.30
C LEU A 33 -5.84 -6.95 -0.54
N ASP A 34 -4.78 -6.37 -1.12
CA ASP A 34 -3.62 -5.84 -0.40
C ASP A 34 -4.06 -4.59 0.38
N PHE A 35 -4.99 -4.81 1.31
CA PHE A 35 -5.08 -4.00 2.51
C PHE A 35 -3.79 -4.29 3.28
N GLU A 36 -2.72 -3.58 2.92
CA GLU A 36 -1.64 -3.37 3.88
C GLU A 36 -2.34 -2.72 5.07
N PRO A 37 -2.42 -3.38 6.24
CA PRO A 37 -2.92 -2.69 7.41
C PRO A 37 -2.01 -1.49 7.55
N ASP A 38 -2.59 -0.28 7.50
CA ASP A 38 -1.85 0.95 7.76
C ASP A 38 -0.93 0.64 8.93
N ALA A 39 0.38 0.72 8.71
CA ALA A 39 1.39 0.47 9.74
C ALA A 39 1.38 1.54 10.84
N ASP A 40 0.22 2.16 11.04
CA ASP A 40 -0.21 3.03 12.10
C ASP A 40 -1.39 2.36 12.82
N GLU A 41 -1.21 1.10 13.26
CA GLU A 41 -1.72 0.74 14.59
C GLU A 41 -1.00 1.67 15.58
N LYS A 42 -1.46 2.92 15.65
CA LYS A 42 -1.31 3.75 16.84
C LYS A 42 -2.08 3.02 17.90
N SER A 43 -1.37 2.11 18.56
CA SER A 43 -1.73 1.55 19.84
C SER A 43 -2.46 2.64 20.63
N ASP A 44 -3.72 2.38 20.99
CA ASP A 44 -4.53 3.26 21.86
C ASP A 44 -3.84 3.52 23.22
N THR A 45 -2.72 2.85 23.49
CA THR A 45 -1.77 3.22 24.53
C THR A 45 -1.00 4.46 24.07
N ASN A 46 -1.50 5.63 24.45
CA ASN A 46 -0.85 6.93 24.27
C ASN A 46 0.44 6.99 25.14
N VAL A 47 1.45 6.20 24.79
CA VAL A 47 2.73 6.09 25.51
C VAL A 47 3.75 7.05 24.91
N TRP A 48 4.46 7.75 25.78
CA TRP A 48 5.43 8.79 25.41
C TRP A 48 6.81 8.37 25.90
N TYR A 49 7.77 8.24 24.98
CA TYR A 49 9.12 7.83 25.33
C TYR A 49 9.98 9.01 25.80
N ASN A 50 10.43 8.97 27.04
CA ASN A 50 11.27 10.00 27.62
C ASN A 50 12.73 9.81 27.16
N TYR A 51 13.20 10.64 26.23
CA TYR A 51 14.57 10.58 25.69
C TYR A 51 15.66 11.04 26.68
N ARG A 52 15.28 11.54 27.86
CA ARG A 52 16.22 11.92 28.93
C ARG A 52 16.48 10.77 29.90
N THR A 53 15.47 9.99 30.26
CA THR A 53 15.58 8.88 31.23
C THR A 53 15.52 7.50 30.60
N GLY A 54 14.99 7.39 29.38
CA GLY A 54 14.78 6.12 28.67
C GLY A 54 13.50 5.37 29.09
N GLU A 55 12.63 6.00 29.89
CA GLU A 55 11.39 5.41 30.40
C GLU A 55 10.17 5.71 29.50
N ILE A 56 9.10 4.94 29.68
CA ILE A 56 7.83 5.11 28.97
C ILE A 56 6.81 5.73 29.91
N ASP A 57 6.28 6.90 29.53
CA ASP A 57 5.25 7.61 30.28
C ASP A 57 3.86 7.40 29.68
N PRO A 58 2.80 7.19 30.48
CA PRO A 58 1.43 7.12 30.00
C PRO A 58 0.81 8.50 29.72
N VAL A 59 1.48 9.59 30.10
CA VAL A 59 0.97 10.97 29.98
C VAL A 59 2.06 11.87 29.39
N LYS A 60 1.70 12.64 28.36
CA LYS A 60 2.59 13.63 27.76
C LYS A 60 2.80 14.83 28.68
N ARG A 61 4.03 15.07 29.09
CA ARG A 61 4.52 16.35 29.62
C ARG A 61 4.96 17.31 28.50
N TYR A 62 4.79 18.61 28.72
CA TYR A 62 5.14 19.66 27.73
C TYR A 62 6.51 20.29 27.96
N ASP A 63 7.35 19.65 28.77
CA ASP A 63 8.71 20.08 29.12
C ASP A 63 9.77 19.70 28.06
N GLY A 64 9.35 19.09 26.95
CA GLY A 64 10.21 18.76 25.82
C GLY A 64 11.01 17.45 25.97
N ILE A 65 10.79 16.66 27.03
CA ILE A 65 11.53 15.40 27.26
C ILE A 65 11.24 14.29 26.24
N TYR A 66 10.19 14.45 25.42
CA TYR A 66 9.79 13.50 24.36
C TYR A 66 10.29 13.90 22.97
N GLN A 67 11.10 14.95 22.85
CA GLN A 67 11.71 15.33 21.57
C GLN A 67 13.02 14.57 21.39
N GLU A 68 13.12 13.81 20.31
CA GLU A 68 14.38 13.20 19.89
C GLU A 68 15.40 14.32 19.65
N ARG A 69 16.54 14.27 20.34
CA ARG A 69 17.62 15.21 20.06
C ARG A 69 18.14 14.89 18.67
N LEU A 70 17.83 15.76 17.71
CA LEU A 70 18.45 15.75 16.38
C LEU A 70 19.96 15.60 16.57
N GLN A 71 20.49 14.41 16.32
CA GLN A 71 21.92 14.18 16.29
C GLN A 71 22.45 14.99 15.11
N LYS A 72 23.43 15.85 15.40
CA LYS A 72 24.05 16.76 14.45
C LYS A 72 25.28 16.10 13.85
#